data_AF-A0A0H1R4G7-F1
#
_entry.id   AF-A0A0H1R4G7-F1
#
_cell.length_a   1.000
_cell.length_b   1.000
_cell.length_c   1.000
_cell.angle_alpha   90.00
_cell.angle_beta   90.00
_cell.angle_gamma   90.00
#
_symmetry.space_group_name_H-M   'P 1'
#
loop_
_entity.id
_entity.type
_entity.pdbx_description
1 polymer ?
#
loop_
_entity_poly.entity_id
_entity_poly.type
_entity_poly.pdbx_seq_one_letter_code
_entity_poly.pdbx_strand_id
1 'polypeptide(L)'
;MSINWLVTVQSPYNIIIPTYGEYGGPNYSDGHVLQPGEVPPLTTTPADDLDALYRAHDQVYRTSSDPLVLAQADLQLIRGIAQLSDAQLSVEAHLYAGATQLALIDQIKNRYGHPELFLPGEEALLAQDALDNLQKGGINPEPNEIAAALDLYDNLLEYAQGTLAGINLRDLDILVDDVFYF
;
A
#
# COMPACT_ATOMS: atom_id res chain seq x y z
N MET A 1 13.25 -1.36 6.59
CA MET A 1 12.81 -2.66 7.12
C MET A 1 12.20 -3.46 5.97
N SER A 2 11.68 -4.66 6.23
CA SER A 2 11.14 -5.58 5.23
C SER A 2 9.62 -5.70 5.33
N ILE A 3 9.04 -6.21 4.25
CA ILE A 3 7.68 -6.74 4.27
C ILE A 3 7.66 -7.94 5.23
N ASN A 4 6.65 -8.04 6.10
CA ASN A 4 6.40 -9.23 6.89
C ASN A 4 5.53 -10.19 6.08
N TRP A 5 6.18 -11.18 5.48
CA TRP A 5 5.51 -12.12 4.58
C TRP A 5 4.69 -13.18 5.33
N LEU A 6 4.91 -13.33 6.64
CA LEU A 6 4.21 -14.32 7.48
C LEU A 6 2.95 -13.75 8.14
N VAL A 7 2.86 -12.42 8.28
CA VAL A 7 1.70 -11.73 8.81
C VAL A 7 0.96 -11.10 7.65
N THR A 8 -0.16 -11.71 7.29
CA THR A 8 -1.01 -11.23 6.21
C THR A 8 -2.32 -10.67 6.75
N VAL A 9 -2.83 -9.67 6.06
CA VAL A 9 -4.13 -9.07 6.33
C VAL A 9 -4.99 -9.05 5.07
N GLN A 10 -6.30 -9.03 5.27
CA GLN A 10 -7.24 -8.93 4.18
C GLN A 10 -7.56 -7.47 3.89
N SER A 11 -7.30 -7.04 2.66
CA SER A 11 -7.63 -5.70 2.19
C SER A 11 -9.14 -5.49 2.07
N PRO A 12 -9.61 -4.23 1.98
CA PRO A 12 -11.02 -3.96 1.71
C PRO A 12 -11.53 -4.50 0.36
N TYR A 13 -10.63 -4.94 -0.53
CA TYR A 13 -10.94 -5.59 -1.81
C TYR A 13 -10.90 -7.11 -1.73
N ASN A 14 -10.87 -7.69 -0.53
CA ASN A 14 -10.80 -9.14 -0.30
C ASN A 14 -9.51 -9.80 -0.82
N ILE A 15 -8.43 -9.02 -0.93
CA ILE A 15 -7.09 -9.51 -1.33
C ILE A 15 -6.27 -9.71 -0.07
N ILE A 16 -5.62 -10.87 0.04
CA ILE A 16 -4.67 -11.13 1.13
C ILE A 16 -3.35 -10.46 0.74
N ILE A 17 -2.84 -9.59 1.61
CA ILE A 17 -1.59 -8.87 1.41
C ILE A 17 -0.72 -8.99 2.66
N PRO A 18 0.61 -8.88 2.54
CA PRO A 18 1.48 -8.95 3.70
C PRO A 18 1.42 -7.62 4.45
N THR A 19 1.99 -7.58 5.65
CA THR A 19 2.16 -6.33 6.39
C THR A 19 3.56 -5.76 6.16
N TYR A 20 3.77 -4.50 6.53
CA TYR A 20 5.06 -3.83 6.44
C TYR A 20 5.41 -3.20 7.78
N GLY A 21 6.61 -3.47 8.29
CA GLY A 21 7.05 -2.97 9.59
C GLY A 21 6.03 -3.28 10.69
N GLU A 22 5.73 -2.28 11.50
CA GLU A 22 4.82 -2.41 12.64
C GLU A 22 3.44 -1.81 12.36
N TYR A 23 3.30 -1.01 11.29
CA TYR A 23 2.09 -0.22 11.03
C TYR A 23 1.53 -0.33 9.61
N GLY A 24 2.29 -0.88 8.66
CA GLY A 24 1.82 -1.02 7.28
C GLY A 24 0.85 -2.20 7.12
N GLY A 25 -0.43 -1.91 6.93
CA GLY A 25 -1.41 -2.90 6.49
C GLY A 25 -2.84 -2.63 6.97
N PRO A 26 -3.87 -3.03 6.21
CA PRO A 26 -5.26 -2.97 6.64
C PRO A 26 -5.49 -3.72 7.95
N ASN A 27 -6.04 -3.06 8.97
CA ASN A 27 -6.26 -3.63 10.30
C ASN A 27 -5.00 -4.25 10.92
N TYR A 28 -3.83 -3.73 10.60
CA TYR A 28 -2.56 -4.11 11.24
C TYR A 28 -1.93 -2.86 11.81
N SER A 29 -1.55 -2.89 13.08
CA SER A 29 -0.93 -1.76 13.74
C SER A 29 -0.22 -2.21 14.98
N ASP A 30 0.88 -1.54 15.32
CA ASP A 30 1.67 -1.83 16.51
C ASP A 30 2.09 -3.33 16.58
N GLY A 31 2.41 -3.92 15.43
CA GLY A 31 2.92 -5.28 15.29
C GLY A 31 1.88 -6.41 15.34
N HIS A 32 0.57 -6.09 15.32
CA HIS A 32 -0.48 -7.11 15.40
C HIS A 32 -1.70 -6.80 14.53
N VAL A 33 -2.38 -7.88 14.12
CA VAL A 33 -3.65 -7.81 13.41
C VAL A 33 -4.76 -7.48 14.40
N LEU A 34 -5.44 -6.37 14.16
CA LEU A 34 -6.51 -5.83 14.97
C LEU A 34 -7.81 -6.60 14.74
N GLN A 35 -8.53 -6.87 15.83
CA GLN A 35 -9.90 -7.37 15.75
C GLN A 35 -10.89 -6.23 15.47
N PRO A 36 -12.10 -6.52 14.94
CA PRO A 36 -13.13 -5.49 14.74
C PRO A 36 -13.44 -4.71 16.03
N GLY A 37 -13.26 -3.39 15.97
CA GLY A 37 -13.48 -2.48 17.11
C GLY A 37 -12.31 -2.39 18.09
N GLU A 38 -11.21 -3.10 17.83
CA GLU A 38 -9.96 -2.92 18.57
C GLU A 38 -9.32 -1.57 18.22
N VAL A 39 -8.74 -0.95 19.24
CA VAL A 39 -8.09 0.35 19.13
C VAL A 39 -6.59 0.14 19.26
N PRO A 40 -5.79 0.43 18.23
CA PRO A 40 -4.37 0.09 18.24
C PRO A 40 -3.61 0.94 19.28
N PRO A 41 -2.66 0.37 20.05
CA PRO A 41 -1.95 1.08 21.10
C PRO A 41 -1.02 2.20 20.58
N LEU A 42 -0.43 2.05 19.40
CA LEU A 42 0.52 2.99 18.75
C LEU A 42 1.81 3.24 19.57
N THR A 43 2.32 2.21 20.22
CA THR A 43 3.44 2.31 21.18
C THR A 43 4.78 1.87 20.64
N THR A 44 4.83 0.99 19.64
CA THR A 44 6.08 0.49 19.04
C THR A 44 6.74 1.59 18.22
N THR A 45 8.06 1.67 18.29
CA THR A 45 8.81 2.64 17.49
C THR A 45 8.75 2.21 16.02
N PRO A 46 8.37 3.10 15.09
CA PRO A 46 8.39 2.76 13.68
C PRO A 46 9.75 2.27 13.23
N ALA A 47 9.71 1.28 12.37
CA ALA A 47 10.85 0.60 11.78
C ALA A 47 11.76 1.52 10.96
N ASP A 48 11.16 2.41 10.18
CA ASP A 48 11.77 3.35 9.27
C ASP A 48 10.77 4.49 8.95
N ASP A 49 11.16 5.38 8.04
CA ASP A 49 10.37 6.55 7.69
C ASP A 49 9.04 6.17 7.00
N LEU A 50 9.00 5.08 6.25
CA LEU A 50 7.75 4.60 5.63
C LEU A 50 6.79 4.08 6.70
N ASP A 51 7.29 3.28 7.65
CA ASP A 51 6.50 2.79 8.79
C ASP A 51 6.02 3.93 9.70
N ALA A 52 6.79 5.01 9.82
CA ALA A 52 6.37 6.20 10.56
C ALA A 52 5.19 6.92 9.91
N LEU A 53 5.11 6.93 8.58
CA LEU A 53 3.95 7.46 7.85
C LEU A 53 2.70 6.60 8.10
N TYR A 54 2.83 5.27 8.09
CA TYR A 54 1.72 4.37 8.44
C TYR A 54 1.22 4.59 9.86
N ARG A 55 2.12 4.72 10.84
CA ARG A 55 1.72 5.04 12.22
C ARG A 55 0.93 6.35 12.32
N ALA A 56 1.32 7.37 11.56
CA ALA A 56 0.60 8.64 11.54
C ALA A 56 -0.80 8.50 10.92
N HIS A 57 -0.92 7.68 9.88
CA HIS A 57 -2.20 7.33 9.24
C HIS A 57 -3.13 6.59 10.20
N ASP A 58 -2.62 5.58 10.91
CA ASP A 58 -3.37 4.81 11.92
C ASP A 58 -3.92 5.69 13.04
N GLN A 59 -3.20 6.73 13.43
CA GLN A 59 -3.65 7.67 14.46
C GLN A 59 -4.94 8.40 14.05
N VAL A 60 -5.10 8.70 12.76
CA VAL A 60 -6.33 9.32 12.25
C VAL A 60 -7.46 8.29 12.19
N TYR A 61 -7.18 7.10 11.66
CA TYR A 61 -8.17 6.01 11.57
C TYR A 61 -8.67 5.54 12.94
N ARG A 62 -7.83 5.66 13.98
CA ARG A 62 -8.21 5.40 15.38
C ARG A 62 -9.24 6.40 15.92
N THR A 63 -9.24 7.64 15.44
CA THR A 63 -9.99 8.75 16.07
C THR A 63 -11.17 9.23 15.24
N SER A 64 -11.32 8.76 14.00
CA SER A 64 -12.37 9.19 13.10
C SER A 64 -12.98 8.01 12.34
N SER A 65 -14.27 8.09 12.07
CA SER A 65 -14.98 7.25 11.11
C SER A 65 -15.61 8.09 9.99
N ASP A 66 -15.28 9.39 9.90
CA ASP A 66 -15.79 10.31 8.88
C ASP A 66 -15.07 10.04 7.55
N PRO A 67 -15.78 9.66 6.46
CA PRO A 67 -15.18 9.36 5.16
C PRO A 67 -14.28 10.47 4.62
N LEU A 68 -14.61 11.75 4.86
CA LEU A 68 -13.79 12.87 4.38
C LEU A 68 -12.45 12.94 5.14
N VAL A 69 -12.49 12.72 6.46
CA VAL A 69 -11.29 12.73 7.30
C VAL A 69 -10.38 11.54 6.94
N LEU A 70 -10.97 10.37 6.66
CA LEU A 70 -10.21 9.19 6.23
C LEU A 70 -9.59 9.40 4.84
N ALA A 71 -10.33 9.98 3.89
CA ALA A 71 -9.79 10.32 2.57
C ALA A 71 -8.64 11.34 2.64
N GLN A 72 -8.72 12.30 3.58
CA GLN A 72 -7.62 13.25 3.83
C GLN A 72 -6.39 12.57 4.43
N ALA A 73 -6.58 11.60 5.35
CA ALA A 73 -5.48 10.81 5.89
C ALA A 73 -4.81 9.96 4.82
N ASP A 74 -5.60 9.30 3.95
CA ASP A 74 -5.09 8.55 2.81
C ASP A 74 -4.24 9.45 1.88
N LEU A 75 -4.75 10.65 1.56
CA LEU A 75 -4.03 11.62 0.74
C LEU A 75 -2.73 12.10 1.42
N GLN A 76 -2.76 12.32 2.73
CA GLN A 76 -1.56 12.70 3.48
C GLN A 76 -0.52 11.58 3.47
N LEU A 77 -0.93 10.32 3.61
CA LEU A 77 -0.04 9.17 3.54
C LEU A 77 0.63 9.07 2.17
N ILE A 78 -0.13 9.07 1.07
CA ILE A 78 0.45 8.94 -0.28
C ILE A 78 1.36 10.13 -0.67
N ARG A 79 1.07 11.34 -0.17
CA ARG A 79 1.96 12.50 -0.30
C ARG A 79 3.25 12.34 0.51
N GLY A 80 3.13 11.79 1.72
CA GLY A 80 4.28 11.50 2.56
C GLY A 80 5.20 10.46 1.91
N ILE A 81 4.61 9.41 1.33
CA ILE A 81 5.36 8.37 0.60
C ILE A 81 6.12 9.00 -0.57
N ALA A 82 5.46 9.82 -1.39
CA ALA A 82 6.09 10.53 -2.52
C ALA A 82 7.19 11.54 -2.12
N GLN A 83 7.33 11.85 -0.83
CA GLN A 83 8.40 12.70 -0.31
C GLN A 83 9.61 11.91 0.20
N LEU A 84 9.50 10.59 0.33
CA LEU A 84 10.63 9.74 0.70
C LEU A 84 11.61 9.65 -0.47
N SER A 85 12.90 9.77 -0.18
CA SER A 85 13.95 9.53 -1.16
C SER A 85 14.19 8.03 -1.35
N ASP A 86 14.73 7.63 -2.52
CA ASP A 86 15.13 6.25 -2.80
C ASP A 86 16.09 5.69 -1.73
N ALA A 87 16.91 6.53 -1.09
CA ALA A 87 17.82 6.10 -0.03
C ALA A 87 17.11 5.71 1.29
N GLN A 88 15.86 6.14 1.47
CA GLN A 88 15.02 5.82 2.63
C GLN A 88 14.18 4.56 2.39
N LEU A 89 14.08 4.09 1.15
CA LEU A 89 13.27 2.94 0.77
C LEU A 89 14.15 1.73 0.46
N SER A 90 13.93 0.63 1.18
CA SER A 90 14.45 -0.67 0.77
C SER A 90 13.74 -1.16 -0.49
N VAL A 91 14.28 -2.19 -1.13
CA VAL A 91 13.64 -2.84 -2.30
C VAL A 91 12.21 -3.31 -1.98
N GLU A 92 11.97 -3.83 -0.78
CA GLU A 92 10.62 -4.21 -0.35
C GLU A 92 9.76 -3.01 0.07
N ALA A 93 10.37 -1.96 0.63
CA ALA A 93 9.67 -0.73 0.96
C ALA A 93 9.12 -0.04 -0.30
N HIS A 94 9.91 -0.02 -1.39
CA HIS A 94 9.46 0.46 -2.69
C HIS A 94 8.23 -0.32 -3.20
N LEU A 95 8.27 -1.66 -3.13
CA LEU A 95 7.14 -2.50 -3.53
C LEU A 95 5.88 -2.18 -2.71
N TYR A 96 6.00 -2.10 -1.39
CA TYR A 96 4.88 -1.86 -0.49
C TYR A 96 4.32 -0.43 -0.61
N ALA A 97 5.21 0.57 -0.76
CA ALA A 97 4.87 1.97 -0.97
C ALA A 97 4.06 2.16 -2.25
N GLY A 98 4.52 1.60 -3.37
CA GLY A 98 3.83 1.73 -4.65
C GLY A 98 2.43 1.07 -4.64
N ALA A 99 2.33 -0.14 -4.09
CA ALA A 99 1.04 -0.81 -3.93
C ALA A 99 0.07 -0.02 -3.04
N THR A 100 0.57 0.53 -1.94
CA THR A 100 -0.19 1.38 -1.03
C THR A 100 -0.71 2.63 -1.74
N GLN A 101 0.14 3.35 -2.47
CA GLN A 101 -0.26 4.57 -3.16
C GLN A 101 -1.40 4.32 -4.15
N LEU A 102 -1.33 3.26 -4.96
CA LEU A 102 -2.40 2.91 -5.89
C LEU A 102 -3.70 2.55 -5.17
N ALA A 103 -3.62 1.74 -4.11
CA ALA A 103 -4.79 1.34 -3.33
C ALA A 103 -5.49 2.54 -2.69
N LEU A 104 -4.73 3.48 -2.14
CA LEU A 104 -5.27 4.67 -1.48
C LEU A 104 -5.79 5.71 -2.47
N ILE A 105 -5.20 5.85 -3.66
CA ILE A 105 -5.79 6.66 -4.75
C ILE A 105 -7.18 6.13 -5.10
N ASP A 106 -7.33 4.81 -5.30
CA ASP A 106 -8.63 4.20 -5.55
C ASP A 106 -9.60 4.40 -4.38
N GLN A 107 -9.11 4.26 -3.14
CA GLN A 107 -9.90 4.45 -1.94
C GLN A 107 -10.47 5.87 -1.83
N ILE A 108 -9.64 6.90 -2.06
CA ILE A 108 -10.07 8.31 -2.07
C ILE A 108 -11.14 8.55 -3.13
N LYS A 109 -10.91 8.08 -4.37
CA LYS A 109 -11.80 8.35 -5.51
C LYS A 109 -13.11 7.57 -5.45
N ASN A 110 -13.02 6.27 -5.23
CA ASN A 110 -14.09 5.33 -5.51
C ASN A 110 -14.76 4.83 -4.24
N ARG A 111 -13.99 4.58 -3.16
CA ARG A 111 -14.57 4.13 -1.88
C ARG A 111 -15.17 5.29 -1.09
N TYR A 112 -14.43 6.39 -0.96
CA TYR A 112 -14.89 7.57 -0.20
C TYR A 112 -15.58 8.62 -1.05
N GLY A 113 -15.37 8.61 -2.37
CA GLY A 113 -16.06 9.53 -3.28
C GLY A 113 -15.54 10.97 -3.23
N HIS A 114 -14.25 11.15 -2.94
CA HIS A 114 -13.60 12.45 -2.75
C HIS A 114 -12.46 12.76 -3.75
N PRO A 115 -12.66 12.62 -5.07
CA PRO A 115 -11.64 12.94 -6.08
C PRO A 115 -11.25 14.44 -6.08
N GLU A 116 -12.10 15.32 -5.55
CA GLU A 116 -11.84 16.76 -5.44
C GLU A 116 -10.71 17.11 -4.44
N LEU A 117 -10.25 16.16 -3.63
CA LEU A 117 -9.14 16.38 -2.70
C LEU A 117 -7.78 16.49 -3.41
N PHE A 118 -7.65 15.93 -4.61
CA PHE A 118 -6.44 16.05 -5.42
C PHE A 118 -6.32 17.46 -6.00
N LEU A 119 -5.12 18.02 -5.93
CA LEU A 119 -4.79 19.23 -6.70
C LEU A 119 -4.77 18.90 -8.21
N PRO A 120 -4.92 19.91 -9.09
CA PRO A 120 -4.86 19.67 -10.54
C PRO A 120 -3.56 18.95 -10.96
N GLY A 121 -3.72 17.76 -11.54
CA GLY A 121 -2.60 16.90 -11.99
C GLY A 121 -1.91 16.08 -10.89
N GLU A 122 -2.25 16.28 -9.62
CA GLU A 122 -1.60 15.59 -8.50
C GLU A 122 -1.88 14.09 -8.49
N GLU A 123 -3.12 13.69 -8.81
CA GLU A 123 -3.48 12.26 -8.91
C GLU A 123 -2.55 11.51 -9.87
N ALA A 124 -2.30 12.08 -11.05
CA ALA A 124 -1.43 11.46 -12.05
C ALA A 124 0.03 11.42 -11.60
N LEU A 125 0.51 12.45 -10.89
CA LEU A 125 1.86 12.47 -10.33
C LEU A 125 2.04 11.41 -9.23
N LEU A 126 1.07 11.26 -8.33
CA LEU A 126 1.09 10.25 -7.28
C LEU A 126 0.97 8.83 -7.86
N ALA A 127 0.16 8.64 -8.91
CA ALA A 127 0.09 7.37 -9.61
C ALA A 127 1.42 7.04 -10.32
N GLN A 128 2.08 8.03 -10.93
CA GLN A 128 3.37 7.84 -11.57
C GLN A 128 4.47 7.50 -10.57
N ASP A 129 4.49 8.16 -9.41
CA ASP A 129 5.40 7.84 -8.29
C ASP A 129 5.17 6.41 -7.79
N ALA A 130 3.90 5.99 -7.65
CA ALA A 130 3.56 4.63 -7.29
C ALA A 130 4.10 3.59 -8.29
N LEU A 131 4.00 3.87 -9.59
CA LEU A 131 4.54 3.00 -10.63
C LEU A 131 6.08 2.94 -10.60
N ASP A 132 6.76 4.06 -10.35
CA ASP A 132 8.22 4.09 -10.19
C ASP A 132 8.67 3.28 -8.95
N ASN A 133 7.95 3.41 -7.84
CA ASN A 133 8.13 2.59 -6.64
C ASN A 133 7.93 1.10 -6.95
N LEU A 134 6.92 0.71 -7.71
CA LEU A 134 6.72 -0.70 -8.11
C LEU A 134 7.85 -1.22 -9.02
N GLN A 135 8.40 -0.39 -9.90
CA GLN A 135 9.52 -0.76 -10.78
C GLN A 135 10.83 -0.96 -10.02
N LYS A 136 11.09 -0.13 -9.00
CA LYS A 136 12.24 -0.26 -8.09
C LYS A 136 12.03 -1.37 -7.05
N GLY A 137 10.77 -1.72 -6.82
CA GLY A 137 10.34 -2.71 -5.85
C GLY A 137 10.76 -4.13 -6.20
N GLY A 138 10.89 -4.97 -5.18
CA GLY A 138 11.20 -6.39 -5.38
C GLY A 138 10.93 -7.21 -4.14
N ILE A 139 10.84 -8.52 -4.33
CA ILE A 139 10.62 -9.51 -3.27
C ILE A 139 11.99 -9.94 -2.74
N ASN A 140 12.27 -9.67 -1.46
CA ASN A 140 13.51 -10.06 -0.81
C ASN A 140 13.27 -10.61 0.62
N PRO A 141 12.44 -11.67 0.75
CA PRO A 141 12.01 -12.23 2.02
C PRO A 141 13.18 -12.79 2.81
N GLU A 142 13.05 -12.83 4.14
CA GLU A 142 13.97 -13.60 4.97
C GLU A 142 13.89 -15.11 4.64
N PRO A 143 14.92 -15.92 4.94
CA PRO A 143 14.92 -17.34 4.56
C PRO A 143 13.71 -18.15 5.06
N ASN A 144 13.14 -17.80 6.22
CA ASN A 144 11.94 -18.40 6.79
C ASN A 144 10.63 -17.92 6.14
N GLU A 145 10.68 -16.89 5.30
CA GLU A 145 9.55 -16.20 4.69
C GLU A 145 9.34 -16.55 3.21
N ILE A 146 10.37 -17.12 2.56
CA ILE A 146 10.38 -17.44 1.12
C ILE A 146 9.12 -18.19 0.66
N ALA A 147 8.66 -19.18 1.44
CA ALA A 147 7.50 -19.97 1.09
C ALA A 147 6.20 -19.14 1.03
N ALA A 148 6.02 -18.20 1.97
CA ALA A 148 4.84 -17.34 2.02
C ALA A 148 4.88 -16.25 0.94
N ALA A 149 6.08 -15.74 0.62
CA ALA A 149 6.26 -14.72 -0.41
C ALA A 149 5.87 -15.23 -1.81
N LEU A 150 6.16 -16.50 -2.12
CA LEU A 150 5.80 -17.11 -3.41
C LEU A 150 4.29 -17.26 -3.58
N ASP A 151 3.58 -17.76 -2.56
CA ASP A 151 2.11 -17.90 -2.61
C ASP A 151 1.40 -16.55 -2.82
N LEU A 152 1.92 -15.49 -2.21
CA LEU A 152 1.37 -14.15 -2.34
C LEU A 152 1.70 -13.49 -3.69
N TYR A 153 2.91 -13.70 -4.22
CA TYR A 153 3.30 -13.19 -5.53
C TYR A 153 2.36 -13.70 -6.63
N ASP A 154 2.00 -14.98 -6.58
CA ASP A 154 1.06 -15.59 -7.52
C ASP A 154 -0.33 -14.92 -7.42
N ASN A 155 -0.82 -14.66 -6.19
CA ASN A 155 -2.09 -13.96 -5.97
C ASN A 155 -2.08 -12.51 -6.48
N LEU A 156 -0.97 -11.79 -6.29
CA LEU A 156 -0.82 -10.41 -6.77
C LEU A 156 -0.71 -10.33 -8.29
N LEU A 157 -0.05 -11.31 -8.93
CA LEU A 157 -0.01 -11.44 -10.38
C LEU A 157 -1.39 -11.69 -10.97
N GLU A 158 -2.19 -12.57 -10.36
CA GLU A 158 -3.59 -12.79 -10.76
C GLU A 158 -4.43 -11.50 -10.64
N TYR A 159 -4.24 -10.73 -9.57
CA TYR A 159 -4.88 -9.43 -9.41
C TYR A 159 -4.46 -8.44 -10.50
N ALA A 160 -3.16 -8.27 -10.73
CA ALA A 160 -2.61 -7.34 -11.72
C ALA A 160 -3.02 -7.71 -13.17
N GLN A 161 -3.22 -9.00 -13.44
CA GLN A 161 -3.67 -9.51 -14.73
C GLN A 161 -5.21 -9.48 -14.91
N GLY A 162 -5.94 -9.01 -13.90
CA GLY A 162 -7.40 -8.84 -13.96
C GLY A 162 -8.18 -10.16 -14.05
N THR A 163 -7.60 -11.28 -13.58
CA THR A 163 -8.26 -12.60 -13.62
C THR A 163 -9.15 -12.87 -12.41
N LEU A 164 -9.07 -12.04 -11.34
CA LEU A 164 -10.05 -12.03 -10.26
C LEU A 164 -11.36 -11.36 -10.72
N ALA A 165 -12.45 -12.14 -10.70
CA ALA A 165 -13.75 -11.75 -11.21
C ALA A 165 -14.31 -10.51 -10.49
N GLY A 166 -14.25 -9.34 -11.13
CA GLY A 166 -14.96 -8.15 -10.68
C GLY A 166 -14.33 -6.80 -11.00
N ILE A 167 -13.08 -6.74 -11.46
CA ILE A 167 -12.40 -5.45 -11.69
C ILE A 167 -11.89 -5.39 -13.14
N ASN A 168 -12.45 -4.45 -13.91
CA ASN A 168 -12.01 -4.17 -15.27
C ASN A 168 -10.83 -3.19 -15.22
N LEU A 169 -9.60 -3.71 -15.09
CA LEU A 169 -8.36 -2.94 -15.21
C LEU A 169 -8.10 -2.42 -16.63
N ARG A 170 -9.04 -2.57 -17.59
CA ARG A 170 -8.88 -2.14 -18.99
C ARG A 170 -8.92 -0.63 -19.25
N ASP A 171 -8.99 0.20 -18.21
CA ASP A 171 -8.71 1.64 -18.32
C ASP A 171 -7.30 2.01 -17.78
N LEU A 172 -6.51 1.02 -17.32
CA LEU A 172 -5.06 1.13 -17.15
C LEU A 172 -4.38 0.72 -18.46
N ASP A 173 -4.52 1.56 -19.48
CA ASP A 173 -3.81 1.44 -20.78
C ASP A 173 -2.30 1.78 -20.66
N ILE A 174 -1.71 1.60 -19.47
CA ILE A 174 -0.30 1.91 -19.18
C ILE A 174 0.26 0.88 -18.18
N LEU A 175 0.27 -0.38 -18.57
CA LEU A 175 1.29 -1.30 -18.09
C LEU A 175 1.87 -2.01 -19.31
N VAL A 176 3.07 -1.55 -19.70
CA VAL A 176 3.99 -2.26 -20.59
C VAL A 176 3.55 -2.30 -22.05
N ASP A 177 3.57 -1.15 -22.72
CA ASP A 177 3.76 -1.15 -24.16
C ASP A 177 5.26 -1.09 -24.45
N ASP A 178 5.71 -2.16 -25.12
CA ASP A 178 6.93 -2.35 -25.88
C ASP A 178 8.31 -2.13 -25.23
N VAL A 179 9.07 -3.25 -25.27
CA VAL A 179 10.50 -3.39 -25.61
C VAL A 179 11.31 -4.14 -24.55
N PHE A 180 11.25 -5.48 -24.63
CA PHE A 180 12.45 -6.30 -24.44
C PHE A 180 13.03 -6.58 -25.83
N TYR A 181 14.20 -6.00 -26.14
CA TYR A 181 14.99 -6.37 -27.31
C TYR A 181 15.65 -7.74 -27.08
N PHE A 182 15.32 -8.69 -27.97
CA PHE A 182 16.31 -9.35 -28.82
C PHE A 182 15.97 -9.02 -30.27
#